data_AF-A0A2S8FFA9-F1
#
_entry.id   AF-A0A2S8FFA9-F1
#
_cell.length_a   1.000
_cell.length_b   1.000
_cell.length_c   1.000
_cell.angle_alpha   90.00
_cell.angle_beta   90.00
_cell.angle_gamma   90.00
#
_symmetry.space_group_name_H-M   'P 1'
#
loop_
_entity.id
_entity.type
_entity.pdbx_description
1 polymer ?
#
loop_
_entity_poly.entity_id
_entity_poly.type
_entity_poly.pdbx_seq_one_letter_code
_entity_poly.pdbx_strand_id
1 'polypeptide(L)' 'MPDRFDPYREGLVIEERTIWPDDCETPPADRGRIERLLQADAASCGHLEYVRVHTGFCRTITVTAEDLERLGAKA' A
#
# COMPACT_ATOMS: atom_id res chain seq x y z
N MET A 1 5.90 -5.90 -12.09
CA MET A 1 5.76 -4.45 -12.37
C MET A 1 4.57 -4.00 -11.55
N PRO A 2 4.67 -2.88 -10.81
CA PRO A 2 3.53 -2.35 -10.08
C PRO A 2 2.37 -2.05 -11.03
N ASP A 3 1.15 -2.34 -10.58
CA ASP A 3 -0.06 -1.89 -11.23
C ASP A 3 -0.16 -0.36 -11.11
N ARG A 4 -0.80 0.26 -12.11
CA ARG A 4 -1.32 1.62 -11.96
C ARG A 4 -2.66 1.57 -11.21
N PHE A 5 -3.00 2.64 -10.51
CA PHE A 5 -4.32 2.78 -9.91
C PHE A 5 -5.43 2.59 -10.96
N ASP A 6 -6.36 1.69 -10.69
CA ASP A 6 -7.46 1.32 -11.59
C ASP A 6 -8.78 1.48 -10.82
N PRO A 7 -9.59 2.51 -11.11
CA PRO A 7 -10.85 2.76 -10.41
C PRO A 7 -11.84 1.59 -10.42
N TYR A 8 -11.81 0.74 -11.45
CA TYR A 8 -12.68 -0.42 -11.54
C TYR A 8 -12.23 -1.54 -10.60
N ARG A 9 -10.94 -1.87 -10.58
CA ARG A 9 -10.39 -2.86 -9.64
C ARG A 9 -10.54 -2.38 -8.21
N GLU A 10 -10.29 -1.08 -8.00
CA GLU A 10 -10.43 -0.40 -6.72
C GLU A 10 -11.84 -0.53 -6.15
N GLY A 11 -12.87 -0.28 -6.96
CA GLY A 11 -14.27 -0.44 -6.54
C GLY A 11 -14.68 -1.89 -6.18
N LEU A 12 -13.81 -2.86 -6.48
CA LEU A 12 -14.00 -4.29 -6.19
C LEU A 12 -13.02 -4.81 -5.13
N VAL A 13 -12.26 -3.92 -4.47
CA VAL A 13 -11.38 -4.29 -3.36
C VAL A 13 -12.22 -4.71 -2.16
N ILE A 14 -11.91 -5.90 -1.64
CA ILE A 14 -12.56 -6.45 -0.44
C ILE A 14 -11.57 -6.75 0.69
N GLU A 15 -10.28 -6.71 0.37
CA GLU A 15 -9.19 -6.93 1.33
C GLU A 15 -8.06 -5.96 1.01
N GLU A 16 -7.44 -5.43 2.06
CA GLU A 16 -6.29 -4.54 1.99
C GLU A 16 -5.09 -5.21 2.67
N ARG A 17 -3.93 -5.14 2.04
CA ARG A 17 -2.67 -5.64 2.58
C ARG A 17 -1.57 -4.61 2.39
N THR A 18 -0.75 -4.45 3.40
CA THR A 18 0.48 -3.65 3.30
C THR A 18 1.67 -4.56 3.55
N ILE A 19 2.67 -4.49 2.67
CA ILE A 19 3.92 -5.24 2.78
C ILE A 19 5.03 -4.25 3.11
N TRP A 20 5.72 -4.50 4.22
CA TRP A 20 6.91 -3.75 4.62
C TRP A 20 8.16 -4.48 4.13
N PRO A 21 9.09 -3.78 3.44
CA PRO A 21 10.42 -4.33 3.17
C PRO A 21 11.14 -4.73 4.46
N ASP A 22 11.93 -5.79 4.40
CA ASP A 22 12.68 -6.32 5.54
C ASP A 22 13.73 -5.32 6.06
N ASP A 23 14.25 -4.45 5.19
CA ASP A 23 15.26 -3.43 5.46
C ASP A 23 14.69 -2.08 5.89
N CYS A 24 13.36 -1.96 6.03
CA CYS A 24 12.73 -0.70 6.41
C CYS A 24 13.03 -0.31 7.87
N GLU A 25 13.58 0.89 8.07
CA GLU A 25 13.97 1.40 9.39
C GLU A 25 12.79 1.99 10.19
N THR A 26 11.60 2.10 9.58
CA THR A 26 10.42 2.65 10.24
C THR A 26 10.03 1.83 11.48
N PRO A 27 9.95 2.45 12.68
CA PRO A 27 9.58 1.77 13.92
C PRO A 27 8.20 1.10 13.84
N PRO A 28 8.01 -0.09 14.43
CA PRO A 28 6.71 -0.77 14.43
C PRO A 28 5.54 0.07 14.97
N ALA A 29 5.82 0.99 15.90
CA ALA A 29 4.82 1.91 16.46
C ALA A 29 4.24 2.88 15.42
N ASP A 30 5.02 3.25 14.40
CA ASP A 30 4.60 4.17 13.33
C ASP A 30 3.94 3.43 12.15
N ARG A 31 4.24 2.14 11.98
CA ARG A 31 3.76 1.34 10.84
C ARG A 31 2.24 1.34 10.73
N GLY A 32 1.52 1.13 11.82
CA GLY A 32 0.05 1.13 11.79
C GLY A 32 -0.59 2.49 11.44
N ARG A 33 0.11 3.61 11.68
CA ARG A 33 -0.34 4.93 11.17
C ARG A 33 -0.09 5.04 9.68
N ILE A 34 1.09 4.66 9.23
CA ILE A 34 1.52 4.75 7.83
C ILE A 34 0.67 3.85 6.94
N GLU A 35 0.43 2.59 7.35
CA GLU A 35 -0.45 1.65 6.63
C GLU A 35 -1.82 2.27 6.35
N ARG A 36 -2.45 2.86 7.36
CA ARG A 36 -3.76 3.51 7.18
C ARG A 36 -3.70 4.68 6.20
N LEU A 37 -2.62 5.46 6.22
CA LEU A 37 -2.44 6.59 5.31
C LEU A 37 -2.20 6.13 3.87
N LEU A 38 -1.43 5.04 3.68
CA LEU A 38 -1.21 4.45 2.36
C LEU A 38 -2.49 3.87 1.77
N GLN A 39 -3.24 3.10 2.56
CA GLN A 39 -4.50 2.51 2.09
C GLN A 39 -5.56 3.59 1.80
N ALA A 40 -5.59 4.68 2.59
CA ALA A 40 -6.50 5.80 2.35
C ALA A 40 -6.19 6.59 1.06
N ASP A 41 -4.96 6.50 0.54
CA ASP A 41 -4.49 7.23 -0.64
C ASP A 41 -3.66 6.30 -1.57
N ALA A 42 -4.26 5.17 -1.95
CA ALA A 42 -3.62 4.14 -2.76
C ALA A 42 -3.18 4.65 -4.15
N ALA A 43 -3.85 5.67 -4.69
CA ALA A 43 -3.52 6.26 -5.99
C ALA A 43 -2.16 6.96 -6.02
N SER A 44 -1.67 7.40 -4.85
CA SER A 44 -0.39 8.07 -4.70
C SER A 44 0.76 7.12 -4.32
N CYS A 45 0.49 5.82 -4.20
CA CYS A 45 1.48 4.84 -3.77
C CYS A 45 2.38 4.38 -4.92
N GLY A 46 3.67 4.18 -4.64
CA GLY A 46 4.68 3.84 -5.66
C GLY A 46 4.62 2.39 -6.14
N HIS A 47 4.12 1.49 -5.29
CA HIS A 47 4.01 0.06 -5.60
C HIS A 47 2.66 -0.51 -5.16
N LEU A 48 1.75 -0.61 -6.14
CA LEU A 48 0.41 -1.14 -5.98
C LEU A 48 0.27 -2.45 -6.75
N GLU A 49 -0.48 -3.40 -6.20
CA GLU A 49 -0.86 -4.65 -6.87
C GLU A 49 -2.32 -4.99 -6.56
N TYR A 50 -3.09 -5.32 -7.60
CA TYR A 50 -4.46 -5.83 -7.45
C TYR A 50 -4.50 -7.32 -7.76
N VAL A 51 -4.61 -8.14 -6.71
CA VAL A 51 -4.69 -9.60 -6.85
C VAL A 51 -6.15 -10.03 -6.86
N ARG A 52 -6.60 -10.71 -7.92
CA ARG A 52 -7.95 -11.25 -7.99
C ARG A 52 -8.13 -12.32 -6.90
N VAL A 53 -9.18 -12.17 -6.11
CA VAL A 53 -9.64 -13.16 -5.11
C VAL A 53 -11.04 -13.66 -5.47
N HIS A 54 -11.61 -14.56 -4.66
CA HIS A 54 -12.84 -15.28 -4.99
C HIS A 54 -14.01 -14.35 -5.35
N THR A 55 -14.21 -13.27 -4.60
CA THR A 55 -15.34 -12.34 -4.76
C THR A 55 -14.94 -10.89 -5.05
N GLY A 56 -13.68 -10.63 -5.39
CA GLY A 56 -13.19 -9.27 -5.59
C GLY A 56 -11.69 -9.21 -5.85
N PHE A 57 -11.05 -8.15 -5.36
CA PHE A 57 -9.60 -8.00 -5.36
C PHE A 57 -9.06 -7.80 -3.94
N CYS A 58 -7.86 -8.31 -3.70
CA CYS A 58 -7.00 -7.89 -2.62
C CYS A 58 -6.08 -6.79 -3.16
N ARG A 59 -6.14 -5.59 -2.56
CA ARG A 59 -5.21 -4.51 -2.87
C ARG A 59 -3.99 -4.64 -1.97
N THR A 60 -2.84 -4.86 -2.57
CA THR A 60 -1.56 -4.92 -1.87
C THR A 60 -0.76 -3.66 -2.17
N ILE A 61 -0.30 -2.99 -1.13
CA ILE A 61 0.66 -1.88 -1.23
C ILE A 61 1.98 -2.38 -0.65
N THR A 62 3.03 -2.37 -1.46
CA THR A 62 4.39 -2.57 -0.95
C THR A 62 4.97 -1.21 -0.60
N VAL A 63 5.33 -1.01 0.67
CA VAL A 63 5.86 0.27 1.14
C VAL A 63 7.17 0.57 0.41
N THR A 64 7.28 1.78 -0.13
CA THR A 64 8.48 2.29 -0.79
C THR A 64 9.14 3.41 0.04
N ALA A 65 10.40 3.72 -0.24
CA ALA A 65 11.07 4.87 0.37
C ALA A 65 10.35 6.19 0.05
N GLU A 66 9.87 6.33 -1.19
CA GLU A 66 9.13 7.51 -1.67
C GLU A 66 7.81 7.69 -0.89
N ASP A 67 7.12 6.59 -0.59
CA ASP A 67 5.92 6.59 0.25
C ASP A 67 6.21 7.03 1.69
N LEU A 68 7.33 6.58 2.25
CA LEU A 68 7.74 6.95 3.60
C LEU A 68 8.16 8.42 3.68
N GLU A 69 8.95 8.90 2.72
CA GLU A 69 9.34 10.31 2.62
C GLU A 69 8.11 11.22 2.51
N ARG A 70 7.17 10.87 1.62
CA ARG A 70 5.90 11.61 1.44
C ARG A 70 5.08 11.69 2.73
N LEU A 71 5.09 10.63 3.55
CA LEU A 71 4.36 10.54 4.81
C LEU A 71 5.15 11.01 6.04
N GLY A 72 6.34 11.57 5.82
CA GLY A 72 7.22 12.10 6.87
C GLY A 72 7.82 11.02 7.77
N ALA A 73 7.97 9.80 7.27
CA ALA A 73 8.62 8.67 7.92
C ALA A 73 10.02 8.44 7.36
N LYS A 74 10.87 7.75 8.13
CA LYS A 74 12.22 7.37 7.68
C LYS A 74 12.14 6.07 6.89
N ALA A 75 12.69 6.06 5.67
CA ALA A 75 12.83 4.87 4.84
C ALA A 75 13.60 3.76 5.56
#